data_AF-A0A124GT23-F1
#
_entry.id   AF-A0A124GT23-F1
#
_cell.length_a   1.000
_cell.length_b   1.000
_cell.length_c   1.000
_cell.angle_alpha   90.00
_cell.angle_beta   90.00
_cell.angle_gamma   90.00
#
_symmetry.space_group_name_H-M   'P 1'
#
loop_
_entity.id
_entity.type
_entity.pdbx_description
1 polymer ?
#
loop_
_entity_poly.entity_id
_entity_poly.type
_entity_poly.pdbx_seq_one_letter_code
_entity_poly.pdbx_strand_id
1 'polypeptide(L)'
;MTLARSADKPVQALAILETGAVERFNFDDADLAFTCASNSSEERHIARARSMLSKVEASEDDLRCRGHPPLSETVQRAWIKSDFTPTQVCSNRSGKHVGIIAGAKVLGGDVADYHLSTHRVQMHVTHVVDNVCGLGENGSVWGPDGCNLSAPAFELHYLPRMNAKFAAAADSSERMAAM
;
A
#
# COMPACT_ATOMS: atom_id res chain seq x y z
N MET A 1 15.08 -16.28 -5.44
CA MET A 1 14.46 -14.93 -5.43
C MET A 1 13.10 -15.04 -4.75
N THR A 2 12.76 -14.11 -3.86
CA THR A 2 11.55 -14.15 -3.04
C THR A 2 10.67 -12.97 -3.38
N LEU A 3 9.40 -13.20 -3.71
CA LEU A 3 8.39 -12.14 -3.83
C LEU A 3 8.00 -11.67 -2.43
N ALA A 4 8.29 -10.41 -2.10
CA ALA A 4 7.93 -9.85 -0.79
C ALA A 4 6.41 -9.80 -0.58
N ARG A 5 5.66 -9.53 -1.66
CA ARG A 5 4.20 -9.34 -1.65
C ARG A 5 3.84 -8.39 -0.52
N SER A 6 2.72 -8.61 0.20
CA SER A 6 2.26 -7.71 1.26
C SER A 6 3.27 -7.37 2.38
N ALA A 7 4.41 -8.06 2.49
CA ALA A 7 5.46 -7.70 3.45
C ALA A 7 6.19 -6.40 3.11
N ASP A 8 6.10 -5.90 1.87
CA ASP A 8 6.74 -4.67 1.41
C ASP A 8 5.86 -3.42 1.54
N LYS A 9 4.62 -3.55 1.98
CA LYS A 9 3.67 -2.43 2.08
C LYS A 9 4.23 -1.22 2.82
N PRO A 10 4.99 -1.36 3.93
CA PRO A 10 5.59 -0.21 4.60
C PRO A 10 6.53 0.61 3.70
N VAL A 11 7.36 -0.04 2.85
CA VAL A 11 8.23 0.68 1.92
C VAL A 11 7.47 1.26 0.74
N GLN A 12 6.40 0.60 0.27
CA GLN A 12 5.51 1.20 -0.72
C GLN A 12 4.79 2.43 -0.15
N ALA A 13 4.35 2.39 1.10
CA ALA A 13 3.73 3.52 1.78
C ALA A 13 4.72 4.67 2.01
N LEU A 14 5.97 4.37 2.36
CA LEU A 14 7.04 5.37 2.41
C LEU A 14 7.22 6.07 1.05
N ALA A 15 7.22 5.33 -0.06
CA ALA A 15 7.29 5.94 -1.38
C ALA A 15 6.12 6.91 -1.63
N ILE A 16 4.91 6.58 -1.19
CA ILE A 16 3.77 7.50 -1.30
C ILE A 16 3.94 8.73 -0.39
N LEU A 17 4.42 8.54 0.84
CA LEU A 17 4.74 9.63 1.77
C LEU A 17 5.75 10.61 1.14
N GLU A 18 6.82 10.12 0.53
CA GLU A 18 7.88 10.93 -0.09
C GLU A 18 7.37 11.81 -1.25
N THR A 19 6.25 11.45 -1.88
CA THR A 19 5.63 12.32 -2.90
C THR A 19 4.97 13.58 -2.31
N GLY A 20 4.66 13.59 -1.00
CA GLY A 20 3.83 14.62 -0.35
C GLY A 20 2.33 14.33 -0.47
N ALA A 21 1.93 13.12 -0.86
CA ALA A 21 0.53 12.74 -1.01
C ALA A 21 -0.23 12.74 0.33
N VAL A 22 0.43 12.36 1.41
CA VAL A 22 -0.18 12.28 2.75
C VAL A 22 -0.63 13.66 3.20
N GLU A 23 0.24 14.66 3.06
CA GLU A 23 -0.05 16.06 3.40
C GLU A 23 -1.08 16.65 2.43
N ARG A 24 -0.90 16.44 1.12
CA ARG A 24 -1.78 17.01 0.09
C ARG A 24 -3.23 16.57 0.25
N PHE A 25 -3.47 15.32 0.59
CA PHE A 25 -4.81 14.74 0.74
C PHE A 25 -5.26 14.61 2.20
N ASN A 26 -4.51 15.19 3.14
CA ASN A 26 -4.83 15.19 4.56
C ASN A 26 -5.10 13.77 5.11
N PHE A 27 -4.19 12.84 4.79
CA PHE A 27 -4.18 11.50 5.37
C PHE A 27 -3.65 11.59 6.80
N ASP A 28 -4.39 10.99 7.73
CA ASP A 28 -3.96 10.90 9.12
C ASP A 28 -3.09 9.63 9.34
N ASP A 29 -2.57 9.47 10.56
CA ASP A 29 -1.75 8.31 10.93
C ASP A 29 -2.47 6.97 10.69
N ALA A 30 -3.79 6.93 10.85
CA ALA A 30 -4.57 5.73 10.63
C ALA A 30 -4.78 5.44 9.13
N ASP A 31 -4.76 6.44 8.24
CA ASP A 31 -4.78 6.28 6.79
C ASP A 31 -3.43 5.75 6.30
N LEU A 32 -2.33 6.28 6.87
CA LEU A 32 -0.99 5.78 6.61
C LEU A 32 -0.83 4.33 7.10
N ALA A 33 -1.27 4.03 8.32
CA ALA A 33 -1.27 2.67 8.85
C ALA A 33 -2.12 1.72 7.98
N PHE A 34 -3.27 2.17 7.48
CA PHE A 34 -4.12 1.39 6.59
C PHE A 34 -3.47 1.11 5.23
N THR A 35 -2.66 2.04 4.72
CA THR A 35 -1.83 1.86 3.52
C THR A 35 -0.75 0.79 3.73
N CYS A 36 -0.14 0.74 4.92
CA CYS A 36 0.87 -0.24 5.31
C CYS A 36 0.33 -1.65 5.61
N ALA A 37 -0.97 -1.77 5.95
CA ALA A 37 -1.52 -3.00 6.51
C ALA A 37 -2.18 -3.92 5.48
N SER A 38 -2.34 -5.19 5.84
CA SER A 38 -3.34 -6.08 5.22
C SER A 38 -4.57 -6.10 6.11
N ASN A 39 -5.69 -5.55 5.61
CA ASN A 39 -6.92 -5.46 6.39
C ASN A 39 -7.80 -6.72 6.24
N SER A 40 -8.80 -6.83 7.10
CA SER A 40 -9.71 -7.98 7.16
C SER A 40 -11.17 -7.61 6.83
N SER A 41 -11.36 -6.51 6.08
CA SER A 41 -12.64 -6.03 5.58
C SER A 41 -13.74 -5.84 6.64
N GLU A 42 -13.36 -5.71 7.91
CA GLU A 42 -14.25 -5.18 8.96
C GLU A 42 -14.82 -3.82 8.54
N GLU A 43 -16.00 -3.47 9.06
CA GLU A 43 -16.72 -2.24 8.68
C GLU A 43 -15.84 -0.99 8.77
N ARG A 44 -15.01 -0.88 9.82
CA ARG A 44 -14.05 0.22 9.98
C ARG A 44 -13.00 0.31 8.86
N HIS A 45 -12.59 -0.82 8.31
CA HIS A 45 -11.64 -0.88 7.20
C HIS A 45 -12.30 -0.43 5.89
N ILE A 46 -13.52 -0.89 5.63
CA ILE A 46 -14.30 -0.50 4.45
C ILE A 46 -14.62 1.00 4.50
N ALA A 47 -15.09 1.49 5.65
CA ALA A 47 -15.38 2.90 5.87
C ALA A 47 -14.13 3.76 5.67
N ARG A 48 -12.97 3.31 6.16
CA ARG A 48 -11.70 4.04 5.98
C ARG A 48 -11.25 4.05 4.51
N ALA A 49 -11.33 2.93 3.79
CA ALA A 49 -11.04 2.88 2.36
C ALA A 49 -11.90 3.90 1.57
N ARG A 50 -13.21 3.96 1.85
CA ARG A 50 -14.13 4.93 1.24
C ARG A 50 -13.81 6.38 1.60
N SER A 51 -13.46 6.63 2.86
CA SER A 51 -13.03 7.96 3.32
C SER A 51 -11.77 8.42 2.59
N MET A 52 -10.75 7.56 2.49
CA MET A 52 -9.52 7.88 1.77
C MET A 52 -9.77 8.09 0.27
N LEU A 53 -10.64 7.28 -0.36
CA LEU A 53 -11.05 7.48 -1.76
C LEU A 53 -11.68 8.86 -1.98
N SER A 54 -12.57 9.27 -1.08
CA SER A 54 -13.18 10.61 -1.10
C SER A 54 -12.13 11.72 -0.98
N LYS A 55 -11.19 11.59 -0.04
CA LYS A 55 -10.09 12.57 0.14
C LYS A 55 -9.25 12.74 -1.12
N VAL A 56 -9.01 11.66 -1.85
CA VAL A 56 -8.23 11.71 -3.09
C VAL A 56 -9.11 11.96 -4.32
N GLU A 57 -10.40 12.26 -4.18
CA GLU A 57 -11.35 12.43 -5.29
C GLU A 57 -11.31 11.26 -6.29
N ALA A 58 -11.34 10.03 -5.77
CA ALA A 58 -11.43 8.81 -6.56
C ALA A 58 -12.66 7.99 -6.13
N SER A 59 -13.04 7.05 -6.98
CA SER A 59 -14.16 6.14 -6.78
C SER A 59 -13.69 4.73 -6.48
N GLU A 60 -14.61 3.88 -6.05
CA GLU A 60 -14.32 2.46 -5.86
C GLU A 60 -13.97 1.75 -7.18
N ASP A 61 -14.49 2.23 -8.31
CA ASP A 61 -14.23 1.65 -9.64
C ASP A 61 -12.81 1.92 -10.15
N ASP A 62 -12.14 2.93 -9.58
CA ASP A 62 -10.73 3.21 -9.84
C ASP A 62 -9.82 2.16 -9.20
N LEU A 63 -10.28 1.46 -8.16
CA LEU A 63 -9.49 0.42 -7.51
C LEU A 63 -9.29 -0.77 -8.46
N ARG A 64 -8.04 -1.01 -8.81
CA ARG A 64 -7.64 -2.16 -9.64
C ARG A 64 -7.56 -3.47 -8.87
N CYS A 65 -7.74 -3.46 -7.54
CA CYS A 65 -7.90 -4.68 -6.77
C CYS A 65 -9.33 -5.20 -6.89
N ARG A 66 -9.53 -6.51 -6.72
CA ARG A 66 -10.85 -7.13 -6.65
C ARG A 66 -11.23 -7.41 -5.20
N GLY A 67 -12.53 -7.36 -4.94
CA GLY A 67 -13.11 -7.90 -3.71
C GLY A 67 -12.82 -9.39 -3.57
N HIS A 68 -12.63 -9.84 -2.34
CA HIS A 68 -12.44 -11.25 -2.01
C HIS A 68 -12.97 -11.51 -0.59
N PRO A 69 -13.17 -12.78 -0.20
CA PRO A 69 -13.52 -13.11 1.17
C PRO A 69 -12.54 -12.51 2.20
N PRO A 70 -13.02 -12.06 3.36
CA PRO A 70 -12.18 -11.43 4.36
C PRO A 70 -11.32 -12.48 5.06
N LEU A 71 -10.20 -12.05 5.65
CA LEU A 71 -9.33 -12.96 6.43
C LEU A 71 -9.97 -13.35 7.78
N SER A 72 -10.92 -12.55 8.27
CA SER A 72 -11.63 -12.75 9.53
C SER A 72 -12.78 -13.71 9.30
N GLU A 73 -12.72 -14.87 9.95
CA GLU A 73 -13.83 -15.83 9.94
C GLU A 73 -15.14 -15.21 10.44
N THR A 74 -15.07 -14.28 11.38
CA THR A 74 -16.26 -13.62 11.93
C THR A 74 -16.94 -12.77 10.87
N VAL A 75 -16.17 -11.96 10.14
CA VAL A 75 -16.68 -11.14 9.04
C VAL A 75 -17.17 -12.04 7.90
N GLN A 76 -16.43 -13.10 7.56
CA GLN A 76 -16.81 -14.04 6.52
C GLN A 76 -18.14 -14.74 6.82
N ARG A 77 -18.33 -15.25 8.04
CA ARG A 77 -19.58 -15.89 8.48
C ARG A 77 -20.75 -14.90 8.45
N ALA A 78 -20.53 -13.64 8.81
CA ALA A 78 -21.56 -12.61 8.72
C ALA A 78 -21.96 -12.36 7.26
N TRP A 79 -20.98 -12.19 6.36
CA TRP A 79 -21.22 -11.99 4.93
C TRP A 79 -21.96 -13.15 4.27
N ILE A 80 -21.60 -14.40 4.60
CA ILE A 80 -22.32 -15.58 4.10
C ILE A 80 -23.78 -15.58 4.55
N LYS A 81 -24.07 -15.24 5.80
CA LYS A 81 -25.44 -15.20 6.33
C LYS A 81 -26.30 -14.12 5.67
N SER A 82 -25.68 -13.04 5.20
CA SER A 82 -26.36 -11.91 4.58
C SER A 82 -26.29 -11.91 3.05
N ASP A 83 -25.75 -12.98 2.43
CA ASP A 83 -25.49 -13.06 0.99
C ASP A 83 -24.72 -11.84 0.45
N PHE A 84 -23.74 -11.35 1.23
CA PHE A 84 -23.00 -10.15 0.89
C PHE A 84 -21.97 -10.42 -0.22
N THR A 85 -22.01 -9.63 -1.29
CA THR A 85 -21.05 -9.70 -2.39
C THR A 85 -19.91 -8.70 -2.17
N PRO A 86 -18.65 -9.15 -1.98
CA PRO A 86 -17.52 -8.26 -1.77
C PRO A 86 -17.18 -7.43 -3.01
N THR A 87 -16.92 -6.14 -2.80
CA THR A 87 -16.49 -5.17 -3.82
C THR A 87 -15.01 -4.81 -3.64
N GLN A 88 -14.46 -3.89 -4.43
CA GLN A 88 -13.03 -3.56 -4.43
C GLN A 88 -12.53 -3.02 -3.09
N VAL A 89 -13.33 -2.24 -2.35
CA VAL A 89 -12.97 -1.77 -1.00
C VAL A 89 -12.84 -2.92 0.02
N CYS A 90 -13.46 -4.07 -0.27
CA CYS A 90 -13.38 -5.28 0.52
C CYS A 90 -12.06 -6.06 0.31
N SER A 91 -11.15 -5.57 -0.54
CA SER A 91 -9.81 -6.15 -0.67
C SER A 91 -8.96 -5.87 0.56
N ASN A 92 -8.17 -6.85 1.00
CA ASN A 92 -7.15 -6.66 2.05
C ASN A 92 -6.01 -5.71 1.63
N ARG A 93 -6.00 -5.26 0.38
CA ARG A 93 -5.03 -4.34 -0.22
C ARG A 93 -5.67 -3.02 -0.65
N SER A 94 -6.95 -2.78 -0.33
CA SER A 94 -7.65 -1.54 -0.69
C SER A 94 -6.91 -0.29 -0.20
N GLY A 95 -6.46 -0.25 1.07
CA GLY A 95 -5.67 0.87 1.60
C GLY A 95 -4.41 1.18 0.79
N LYS A 96 -3.62 0.14 0.47
CA LYS A 96 -2.43 0.26 -0.41
C LYS A 96 -2.77 0.87 -1.77
N HIS A 97 -3.87 0.42 -2.38
CA HIS A 97 -4.32 0.94 -3.66
C HIS A 97 -4.70 2.42 -3.58
N VAL A 98 -5.43 2.83 -2.53
CA VAL A 98 -5.79 4.24 -2.36
C VAL A 98 -4.55 5.11 -2.13
N GLY A 99 -3.57 4.64 -1.36
CA GLY A 99 -2.27 5.32 -1.21
C GLY A 99 -1.55 5.49 -2.55
N ILE A 100 -1.51 4.45 -3.39
CA ILE A 100 -0.89 4.53 -4.71
C ILE A 100 -1.63 5.49 -5.64
N ILE A 101 -2.98 5.52 -5.59
CA ILE A 101 -3.78 6.52 -6.31
C ILE A 101 -3.41 7.94 -5.87
N ALA A 102 -3.24 8.16 -4.56
CA ALA A 102 -2.82 9.45 -4.01
C ALA A 102 -1.46 9.90 -4.58
N GLY A 103 -0.46 9.01 -4.53
CA GLY A 103 0.86 9.29 -5.11
C GLY A 103 0.82 9.52 -6.63
N ALA A 104 0.00 8.76 -7.36
CA ALA A 104 -0.20 8.94 -8.80
C ALA A 104 -0.70 10.35 -9.12
N LYS A 105 -1.72 10.84 -8.40
CA LYS A 105 -2.25 12.19 -8.57
C LYS A 105 -1.22 13.28 -8.28
N VAL A 106 -0.39 13.11 -7.26
CA VAL A 106 0.67 14.08 -6.91
C VAL A 106 1.75 14.15 -7.97
N LEU A 107 2.15 13.00 -8.52
CA LEU A 107 3.16 12.89 -9.60
C LEU A 107 2.63 13.29 -10.99
N GLY A 108 1.38 13.76 -11.08
CA GLY A 108 0.73 14.18 -12.32
C GLY A 108 0.41 13.02 -13.28
N GLY A 109 0.26 11.80 -12.76
CA GLY A 109 -0.15 10.62 -13.52
C GLY A 109 -1.66 10.42 -13.53
N ASP A 110 -2.13 9.56 -14.44
CA ASP A 110 -3.53 9.13 -14.52
C ASP A 110 -3.84 8.08 -13.44
N VAL A 111 -5.04 8.12 -12.89
CA VAL A 111 -5.56 7.11 -11.97
C VAL A 111 -5.92 5.83 -12.72
N ALA A 112 -6.33 5.88 -13.99
CA ALA A 112 -6.79 4.68 -14.69
C ALA A 112 -5.72 3.57 -14.72
N ASP A 113 -4.46 3.94 -14.90
CA ASP A 113 -3.36 3.02 -15.16
C ASP A 113 -2.28 3.03 -14.07
N TYR A 114 -2.60 3.51 -12.85
CA TYR A 114 -1.64 3.58 -11.74
C TYR A 114 -0.98 2.23 -11.43
N HIS A 115 -1.64 1.13 -11.78
CA HIS A 115 -1.23 -0.24 -11.50
C HIS A 115 -0.20 -0.81 -12.48
N LEU A 116 -0.02 -0.17 -13.65
CA LEU A 116 0.94 -0.61 -14.66
C LEU A 116 2.36 -0.23 -14.24
N SER A 117 3.31 -1.13 -14.45
CA SER A 117 4.72 -0.93 -14.06
C SER A 117 5.39 0.27 -14.75
N THR A 118 4.86 0.69 -15.91
CA THR A 118 5.31 1.88 -16.65
C THR A 118 4.74 3.19 -16.10
N HIS A 119 3.79 3.13 -15.15
CA HIS A 119 3.22 4.31 -14.54
C HIS A 119 4.24 4.97 -13.62
N ARG A 120 4.27 6.32 -13.60
CA ARG A 120 5.24 7.11 -12.82
C ARG A 120 5.27 6.73 -11.34
N VAL A 121 4.11 6.45 -10.75
CA VAL A 121 4.02 6.03 -9.36
C VAL A 121 4.69 4.67 -9.12
N GLN A 122 4.57 3.71 -10.05
CA GLN A 122 5.21 2.40 -9.90
C GLN A 122 6.72 2.53 -10.07
N MET A 123 7.19 3.34 -11.02
CA MET A 123 8.62 3.64 -11.18
C MET A 123 9.20 4.29 -9.92
N HIS A 124 8.47 5.23 -9.31
CA HIS A 124 8.87 5.86 -8.06
C HIS A 124 8.90 4.85 -6.89
N VAL A 125 7.87 4.02 -6.74
CA VAL A 125 7.84 2.94 -5.75
C VAL A 125 9.02 1.99 -5.94
N THR A 126 9.34 1.60 -7.19
CA THR A 126 10.52 0.77 -7.49
C THR A 126 11.82 1.41 -7.03
N HIS A 127 12.01 2.70 -7.33
CA HIS A 127 13.20 3.42 -6.89
C HIS A 127 13.35 3.44 -5.37
N VAL A 128 12.27 3.72 -4.64
CA VAL A 128 12.28 3.75 -3.17
C VAL A 128 12.52 2.36 -2.58
N VAL A 129 11.89 1.32 -3.13
CA VAL A 129 12.13 -0.08 -2.74
C VAL A 129 13.60 -0.45 -2.91
N ASP A 130 14.19 -0.14 -4.06
CA ASP A 130 15.60 -0.44 -4.35
C ASP A 130 16.54 0.28 -3.37
N ASN A 131 16.29 1.55 -3.10
CA ASN A 131 17.09 2.36 -2.18
C ASN A 131 16.98 1.87 -0.73
N VAL A 132 15.77 1.66 -0.24
CA VAL A 132 15.53 1.21 1.14
C VAL A 132 16.03 -0.21 1.33
N CYS A 133 15.85 -1.12 0.38
CA CYS A 133 16.41 -2.47 0.48
C CYS A 133 17.93 -2.51 0.25
N GLY A 134 18.53 -1.48 -0.36
CA GLY A 134 19.96 -1.44 -0.66
C GLY A 134 20.33 -2.35 -1.85
N LEU A 135 19.46 -2.43 -2.84
CA LEU A 135 19.60 -3.29 -4.02
C LEU A 135 20.39 -2.62 -5.15
N GLY A 136 20.62 -1.30 -5.08
CA GLY A 136 21.15 -0.50 -6.19
C GLY A 136 20.06 -0.15 -7.22
N GLU A 137 20.39 0.69 -8.20
CA GLU A 137 19.42 1.08 -9.24
C GLU A 137 18.96 -0.12 -10.06
N ASN A 138 17.64 -0.33 -10.16
CA ASN A 138 17.02 -1.45 -10.86
C ASN A 138 17.45 -2.82 -10.31
N GLY A 139 17.73 -2.89 -9.01
CA GLY A 139 18.19 -4.11 -8.36
C GLY A 139 17.06 -5.10 -8.02
N SER A 140 15.81 -4.64 -7.93
CA SER A 140 14.64 -5.51 -7.76
C SER A 140 14.08 -5.98 -9.10
N VAL A 141 13.68 -7.26 -9.14
CA VAL A 141 12.84 -7.80 -10.23
C VAL A 141 11.38 -7.70 -9.80
N TRP A 142 10.46 -7.39 -10.70
CA TRP A 142 9.04 -7.25 -10.36
C TRP A 142 8.20 -8.35 -11.00
N GLY A 143 7.30 -8.94 -10.23
CA GLY A 143 6.37 -9.98 -10.68
C GLY A 143 4.91 -9.60 -10.39
N PRO A 144 3.93 -10.25 -11.04
CA PRO A 144 2.52 -10.01 -10.77
C PRO A 144 2.14 -10.42 -9.34
N ASP A 145 1.34 -9.60 -8.67
CA ASP A 145 0.68 -9.92 -7.40
C ASP A 145 -0.84 -10.02 -7.58
N GLY A 146 -1.50 -10.85 -6.78
CA GLY A 146 -2.94 -11.12 -6.87
C GLY A 146 -3.86 -9.93 -6.53
N CYS A 147 -3.35 -8.70 -6.47
CA CYS A 147 -4.14 -7.46 -6.38
C CYS A 147 -4.13 -6.66 -7.68
N ASN A 148 -3.52 -7.18 -8.75
CA ASN A 148 -3.26 -6.50 -10.02
C ASN A 148 -2.17 -5.41 -9.97
N LEU A 149 -1.46 -5.27 -8.85
CA LEU A 149 -0.18 -4.56 -8.79
C LEU A 149 0.97 -5.54 -8.98
N SER A 150 2.15 -5.00 -9.27
CA SER A 150 3.39 -5.76 -9.20
C SER A 150 3.93 -5.82 -7.76
N ALA A 151 4.69 -6.86 -7.46
CA ALA A 151 5.45 -6.99 -6.21
C ALA A 151 6.94 -7.18 -6.52
N PRO A 152 7.84 -6.58 -5.73
CA PRO A 152 9.26 -6.73 -5.88
C PRO A 152 9.69 -8.12 -5.42
N ALA A 153 10.72 -8.61 -6.10
CA ALA A 153 11.36 -9.88 -5.92
C ALA A 153 12.86 -9.64 -5.79
N PHE A 154 13.42 -10.09 -4.67
CA PHE A 154 14.84 -9.96 -4.35
C PHE A 154 15.22 -11.09 -3.37
N GLU A 155 16.49 -11.16 -2.98
CA GLU A 155 16.94 -12.19 -2.03
C GLU A 155 16.35 -11.95 -0.64
N LEU A 156 15.92 -13.02 0.04
CA LEU A 156 15.16 -12.92 1.29
C LEU A 156 15.84 -12.05 2.36
N HIS A 157 17.17 -12.03 2.41
CA HIS A 157 17.92 -11.30 3.43
C HIS A 157 17.83 -9.78 3.31
N TYR A 158 17.29 -9.23 2.22
CA TYR A 158 17.01 -7.80 2.10
C TYR A 158 15.74 -7.36 2.85
N LEU A 159 14.75 -8.24 3.03
CA LEU A 159 13.54 -7.94 3.82
C LEU A 159 13.84 -7.57 5.29
N PRO A 160 14.63 -8.35 6.06
CA PRO A 160 14.97 -7.95 7.43
C PRO A 160 15.84 -6.69 7.47
N ARG A 161 16.67 -6.42 6.45
CA ARG A 161 17.44 -5.16 6.35
C ARG A 161 16.53 -3.94 6.18
N MET A 162 15.51 -4.03 5.34
CA MET A 162 14.47 -3.01 5.20
C MET A 162 13.80 -2.72 6.55
N ASN A 163 13.38 -3.76 7.28
CA ASN A 163 12.77 -3.59 8.60
C ASN A 163 13.74 -2.98 9.64
N ALA A 164 15.01 -3.37 9.61
CA ALA A 164 16.04 -2.79 10.47
C ALA A 164 16.25 -1.29 10.21
N LYS A 165 16.16 -0.84 8.95
CA LYS A 165 16.20 0.60 8.62
C LYS A 165 15.01 1.35 9.22
N PHE A 166 13.80 0.79 9.14
CA PHE A 166 12.62 1.40 9.78
C PHE A 166 12.78 1.49 11.30
N ALA A 167 13.25 0.42 11.95
CA ALA A 167 13.49 0.43 13.39
C ALA A 167 14.55 1.48 13.80
N ALA A 168 15.69 1.53 13.08
CA ALA A 168 16.73 2.51 13.36
C ALA A 168 16.28 3.96 13.15
N ALA A 169 15.37 4.20 12.19
CA ALA A 169 14.77 5.52 11.97
C ALA A 169 13.85 5.90 13.13
N ALA A 170 13.02 4.97 13.62
CA ALA A 170 12.16 5.19 14.79
C ALA A 170 12.99 5.54 16.04
N ASP A 171 14.03 4.75 16.37
CA ASP A 171 14.93 5.01 17.50
C ASP A 171 15.61 6.39 17.42
N SER A 172 15.95 6.83 16.20
CA SER A 172 16.58 8.13 15.97
C SER A 172 15.60 9.28 16.17
N SER A 173 14.36 9.14 15.68
CA SER A 173 13.29 10.11 15.92
C SER A 173 12.96 10.25 17.40
N GLU A 174 12.88 9.14 18.15
CA GLU A 174 12.65 9.17 19.61
C GLU A 174 13.79 9.89 20.34
N ARG A 175 15.04 9.59 19.98
CA ARG A 175 16.21 10.30 20.54
C ARG A 175 16.18 11.79 20.26
N MET A 176 15.80 12.20 19.04
CA MET A 176 15.68 13.61 18.68
C MET A 176 14.54 14.31 19.44
N ALA A 177 13.42 13.62 19.68
CA ALA A 177 12.30 14.18 20.45
C ALA A 177 12.58 14.30 21.96
N ALA A 178 13.55 13.53 22.47
CA ALA A 178 13.99 13.57 23.87
C ALA A 178 15.08 14.62 24.15
N MET A 179 15.62 15.28 23.12
CA MET A 179 16.61 16.37 23.20
C MET A 179 15.91 17.73 23.22
#